data_AF-A0A8H8V3L4-F1
#
_entry.id   AF-A0A8H8V3L4-F1
#
_cell.length_a   1.000
_cell.length_b   1.000
_cell.length_c   1.000
_cell.angle_alpha   90.00
_cell.angle_beta   90.00
_cell.angle_gamma   90.00
#
_symmetry.space_group_name_H-M   'P 1'
#
loop_
_entity.id
_entity.type
_entity.pdbx_description
1 polymer ?
#
loop_
_entity_poly.entity_id
_entity_poly.type
_entity_poly.pdbx_seq_one_letter_code
_entity_poly.pdbx_strand_id
1 'polypeptide(L)'
;MFSSSKVGSLFSTRRDEQDVELSLPLYSSASHENRSSGFLAAENVQIPIPRSPSPRPPEVRISRPATPLSQFSPPLPQIVRRSWRISWQTTLLIILVIYTFFTLLKGAPYQTTETEIVAEYDGGPPRADITHLIVVAGHAIWMGGNTLGENESEWTLLPYQHGLAKTFKEHITTGVKLAQNSENSLLVFTGGETRNFAGPASEAQSYWSLAYLSKLIEPNSSLFNRSTTEEFARDSYENLLFSICRFHEYTSNYPTKLTVVGFEFKRERFNTQHRAAIRFPPDQFRYIGIDNTDDPEQLAGFIKGEKEGLLKQYREDPHGCTDPELKDKRKGRNPFRTRHGYEVTCPELKELMRWCMYEDAIKDGKTQQYPGDLPWSKGIE
;
A
#
# COMPACT_ATOMS: atom_id res chain seq x y z
N MET A 1 37.41 39.17 -42.74
CA MET A 1 37.49 37.96 -43.57
C MET A 1 36.58 36.90 -42.96
N PHE A 2 35.58 36.46 -43.74
CA PHE A 2 34.67 35.28 -43.67
C PHE A 2 34.55 34.52 -42.32
N SER A 3 33.41 34.42 -41.62
CA SER A 3 32.03 33.94 -41.92
C SER A 3 31.82 32.41 -41.96
N SER A 4 30.71 31.99 -41.29
CA SER A 4 29.97 30.71 -41.32
C SER A 4 30.46 29.58 -40.39
N SER A 5 29.74 29.01 -39.41
CA SER A 5 28.33 28.57 -39.17
C SER A 5 28.04 27.08 -39.45
N LYS A 6 27.34 26.43 -38.48
CA LYS A 6 26.48 25.20 -38.46
C LYS A 6 26.92 24.15 -37.42
N VAL A 7 26.12 23.77 -36.41
CA VAL A 7 24.78 23.11 -36.30
C VAL A 7 24.83 21.59 -36.52
N GLY A 8 24.27 20.82 -35.57
CA GLY A 8 23.82 19.42 -35.72
C GLY A 8 24.54 18.41 -34.81
N SER A 9 24.10 18.03 -33.61
CA SER A 9 22.96 17.19 -33.21
C SER A 9 22.99 15.73 -33.72
N LEU A 10 23.12 14.80 -32.75
CA LEU A 10 22.26 13.63 -32.46
C LEU A 10 22.69 12.18 -32.82
N PHE A 11 22.49 11.34 -31.79
CA PHE A 11 22.25 9.89 -31.73
C PHE A 11 23.41 8.89 -31.84
N SER A 12 23.94 8.50 -30.67
CA SER A 12 24.35 7.12 -30.38
C SER A 12 23.18 6.41 -29.70
N THR A 13 22.65 5.35 -30.32
CA THR A 13 21.67 4.45 -29.71
C THR A 13 22.38 3.20 -29.23
N ARG A 14 22.53 3.05 -27.91
CA ARG A 14 22.66 1.73 -27.28
C ARG A 14 21.43 1.55 -26.40
N ARG A 15 20.68 0.48 -26.68
CA ARG A 15 19.59 -0.02 -25.86
C ARG A 15 20.24 -0.66 -24.63
N ASP A 16 19.99 -0.07 -23.46
CA ASP A 16 20.21 -0.74 -22.19
C ASP A 16 18.83 -1.04 -21.58
N GLU A 17 18.69 -2.29 -21.15
CA GLU A 17 17.58 -2.83 -20.37
C GLU A 17 17.48 -2.04 -19.05
N GLN A 18 16.30 -1.47 -18.79
CA GLN A 18 15.98 -0.82 -17.52
C GLN A 18 15.35 -1.86 -16.60
N ASP A 19 16.18 -2.59 -15.86
CA ASP A 19 15.80 -3.05 -14.52
C ASP A 19 16.00 -1.88 -13.56
N VAL A 20 14.89 -1.24 -13.17
CA VAL A 20 14.89 -0.15 -12.19
C VAL A 20 15.05 -0.78 -10.81
N GLU A 21 16.30 -0.99 -10.42
CA GLU A 21 16.70 -1.23 -9.05
C GLU A 21 16.49 0.09 -8.27
N LEU A 22 15.34 0.23 -7.62
CA LEU A 22 15.05 1.31 -6.67
C LEU A 22 15.88 1.11 -5.40
N SER A 23 17.19 1.35 -5.51
CA SER A 23 18.06 1.63 -4.38
C SER A 23 17.89 3.11 -4.01
N LEU A 24 17.28 3.39 -2.86
CA LEU A 24 17.30 4.73 -2.28
C LEU A 24 18.69 4.99 -1.67
N PRO A 25 19.17 6.25 -1.72
CA PRO A 25 20.47 6.61 -1.19
C PRO A 25 20.33 6.89 0.30
N LEU A 26 21.00 6.13 1.16
CA LEU A 26 21.50 6.59 2.45
C LEU A 26 22.56 5.55 2.91
N TYR A 27 23.66 6.05 3.47
CA TYR A 27 24.90 5.36 3.84
C TYR A 27 26.00 5.30 2.77
N SER A 28 26.66 6.45 2.59
CA SER A 28 28.08 6.49 2.25
C SER A 28 28.88 6.36 3.55
N SER A 29 29.55 5.22 3.77
CA SER A 29 30.71 5.14 4.65
C SER A 29 31.89 4.58 3.85
N ALA A 30 32.92 5.41 3.74
CA ALA A 30 34.22 5.04 3.24
C ALA A 30 35.06 4.46 4.39
N SER A 31 35.60 3.26 4.21
CA SER A 31 36.90 2.85 4.79
C SER A 31 37.39 1.56 4.12
N HIS A 32 38.65 1.61 3.68
CA HIS A 32 39.46 0.55 3.10
C HIS A 32 39.49 -0.75 3.93
N GLU A 33 39.58 -1.92 3.30
CA GLU A 33 40.84 -2.69 3.22
C GLU A 33 40.72 -3.99 2.41
N ASN A 34 41.82 -4.34 1.76
CA ASN A 34 42.08 -5.56 1.01
C ASN A 34 41.78 -6.82 1.83
N ARG A 35 41.06 -7.77 1.23
CA ARG A 35 41.33 -9.19 1.50
C ARG A 35 41.09 -10.06 0.28
N SER A 36 42.19 -10.65 -0.18
CA SER A 36 42.28 -11.71 -1.15
C SER A 36 41.75 -13.03 -0.59
N SER A 37 40.92 -13.72 -1.37
CA SER A 37 40.68 -15.18 -1.32
C SER A 37 39.92 -15.48 -2.62
N GLY A 38 40.50 -16.17 -3.60
CA GLY A 38 40.73 -17.60 -3.54
C GLY A 38 39.61 -18.33 -4.28
N PHE A 39 39.42 -18.03 -5.57
CA PHE A 39 38.46 -18.75 -6.41
C PHE A 39 39.08 -20.07 -6.88
N LEU A 40 38.51 -21.17 -6.38
CA LEU A 40 38.69 -22.50 -6.93
C LEU A 40 37.96 -22.59 -8.28
N ALA A 41 38.68 -23.10 -9.28
CA ALA A 41 38.19 -23.38 -10.61
C ALA A 41 37.11 -24.47 -10.58
N ALA A 42 36.02 -24.26 -11.30
CA ALA A 42 35.09 -25.29 -11.70
C ALA A 42 35.15 -25.43 -13.24
N GLU A 43 35.71 -26.55 -13.69
CA GLU A 43 35.70 -27.01 -15.06
C GLU A 43 34.30 -27.50 -15.49
N ASN A 44 33.98 -27.21 -16.75
CA ASN A 44 33.09 -27.96 -17.65
C ASN A 44 31.60 -28.10 -17.28
N VAL A 45 30.82 -27.08 -17.64
CA VAL A 45 29.41 -27.26 -18.06
C VAL A 45 29.24 -26.71 -19.46
N GLN A 46 28.92 -27.60 -20.40
CA GLN A 46 28.78 -27.33 -21.82
C GLN A 46 27.36 -26.80 -22.09
N ILE A 47 27.24 -25.50 -22.40
CA ILE A 47 25.97 -24.84 -22.72
C ILE A 47 25.64 -25.11 -24.21
N PRO A 48 24.43 -25.57 -24.58
CA PRO A 48 24.07 -25.76 -25.99
C PRO A 48 23.85 -24.40 -26.68
N ILE A 49 24.44 -24.25 -27.86
CA ILE A 49 24.31 -23.09 -28.75
C ILE A 49 22.87 -23.03 -29.32
N PRO A 50 22.14 -21.90 -29.25
CA PRO A 50 20.89 -21.75 -29.97
C PRO A 50 21.13 -21.59 -31.48
N ARG A 51 20.42 -22.40 -32.27
CA ARG A 51 20.40 -22.30 -33.75
C ARG A 51 19.61 -21.07 -34.20
N SER A 52 20.17 -20.37 -35.21
CA SER A 52 19.59 -19.51 -36.25
C SER A 52 18.41 -18.55 -35.92
N PRO A 53 18.47 -17.27 -36.36
CA PRO A 53 17.37 -16.33 -36.17
C PRO A 53 16.22 -16.61 -37.16
N SER A 54 15.00 -16.66 -36.63
CA SER A 54 13.76 -16.64 -37.42
C SER A 54 13.65 -15.36 -38.27
N PRO A 55 13.10 -15.43 -39.50
CA PRO A 55 13.01 -14.28 -40.38
C PRO A 55 11.97 -13.26 -39.87
N ARG A 56 12.33 -11.97 -39.98
CA ARG A 56 11.42 -10.83 -39.73
C ARG A 56 10.20 -10.91 -40.68
N PRO A 57 8.98 -10.59 -40.21
CA PRO A 57 7.85 -10.40 -41.10
C PRO A 57 8.08 -9.19 -42.02
N PRO A 58 7.58 -9.21 -43.26
CA PRO A 58 7.81 -8.14 -44.22
C PRO A 58 7.15 -6.83 -43.79
N GLU A 59 7.91 -5.75 -43.93
CA GLU A 59 7.49 -4.38 -43.70
C GLU A 59 6.50 -3.95 -44.79
N VAL A 60 5.21 -3.82 -44.44
CA VAL A 60 4.19 -3.30 -45.36
C VAL A 60 4.36 -1.79 -45.48
N ARG A 61 5.08 -1.34 -46.52
CA ARG A 61 5.06 0.06 -46.95
C ARG A 61 3.71 0.37 -47.59
N ILE A 62 2.89 1.13 -46.88
CA ILE A 62 1.72 1.78 -47.49
C ILE A 62 2.22 3.01 -48.25
N SER A 63 2.29 2.89 -49.57
CA SER A 63 2.53 4.01 -50.48
C SER A 63 1.42 5.04 -50.32
N ARG A 64 1.73 6.27 -49.91
CA ARG A 64 0.79 7.39 -50.01
C ARG A 64 0.52 7.65 -51.49
N PRO A 65 -0.75 7.66 -51.96
CA PRO A 65 -1.04 8.11 -53.31
C PRO A 65 -0.75 9.62 -53.40
N ALA A 66 0.22 9.97 -54.24
CA ALA A 66 0.40 11.33 -54.73
C ALA A 66 -0.66 11.57 -55.80
N THR A 67 -1.82 12.09 -55.38
CA THR A 67 -2.83 12.61 -56.31
C THR A 67 -3.33 13.92 -55.73
N PRO A 68 -3.22 15.05 -56.45
CA PRO A 68 -3.76 16.31 -55.98
C PRO A 68 -5.29 16.20 -55.95
N LEU A 69 -5.88 16.30 -54.75
CA LEU A 69 -7.32 16.50 -54.56
C LEU A 69 -7.68 17.93 -55.01
N SER A 70 -7.66 18.18 -56.31
CA SER A 70 -8.15 19.42 -56.89
C SER A 70 -8.85 19.15 -58.22
N GLN A 71 -9.96 18.42 -58.17
CA GLN A 71 -11.05 18.49 -59.15
C GLN A 71 -12.18 17.57 -58.66
N PHE A 72 -13.42 18.04 -58.78
CA PHE A 72 -14.67 17.45 -58.28
C PHE A 72 -15.07 17.79 -56.83
N SER A 73 -15.28 19.08 -56.56
CA SER A 73 -16.29 19.50 -55.58
C SER A 73 -17.56 19.88 -56.36
N PRO A 74 -18.74 19.27 -56.10
CA PRO A 74 -19.99 19.85 -56.57
C PRO A 74 -20.20 21.23 -55.92
N PRO A 75 -20.91 22.16 -56.57
CA PRO A 75 -21.14 23.47 -55.97
C PRO A 75 -21.87 23.30 -54.63
N LEU A 76 -21.31 23.91 -53.58
CA LEU A 76 -21.96 24.02 -52.28
C LEU A 76 -23.37 24.60 -52.47
N PRO A 77 -24.42 24.00 -51.90
CA PRO A 77 -25.75 24.59 -51.95
C PRO A 77 -25.66 25.98 -51.34
N GLN A 78 -26.26 26.98 -51.99
CA GLN A 78 -26.29 28.33 -51.45
C GLN A 78 -26.85 28.28 -50.04
N ILE A 79 -26.01 28.59 -49.05
CA ILE A 79 -26.44 28.77 -47.68
C ILE A 79 -27.35 29.99 -47.70
N VAL A 80 -28.65 29.76 -47.75
CA VAL A 80 -29.63 30.77 -47.39
C VAL A 80 -29.34 31.07 -45.93
N ARG A 81 -28.56 32.13 -45.67
CA ARG A 81 -28.44 32.73 -44.35
C ARG A 81 -29.81 33.31 -44.02
N ARG A 82 -30.72 32.46 -43.57
CA ARG A 82 -31.88 32.90 -42.78
C ARG A 82 -31.29 33.51 -41.53
N SER A 83 -31.22 34.83 -41.51
CA SER A 83 -30.96 35.56 -40.28
C SER A 83 -32.14 35.25 -39.36
N TRP A 84 -31.97 34.26 -38.49
CA TRP A 84 -32.85 34.11 -37.35
C TRP A 84 -32.60 35.35 -36.50
N ARG A 85 -33.35 36.42 -36.76
CA ARG A 85 -33.51 37.52 -35.82
C ARG A 85 -34.29 36.95 -34.66
N ILE A 86 -33.57 36.31 -33.74
CA ILE A 86 -34.09 35.93 -32.43
C ILE A 86 -34.49 37.26 -31.80
N SER A 87 -35.80 37.51 -31.72
CA SER A 87 -36.36 38.67 -31.01
C SER A 87 -35.76 38.71 -29.61
N TRP A 88 -35.55 39.89 -29.05
CA TRP A 88 -35.05 40.00 -27.66
C TRP A 88 -35.97 39.23 -26.67
N GLN A 89 -37.27 39.10 -27.02
CA GLN A 89 -38.25 38.32 -26.27
C GLN A 89 -37.92 36.82 -26.27
N THR A 90 -37.49 36.27 -27.40
CA THR A 90 -37.06 34.87 -27.51
C THR A 90 -35.76 34.61 -26.77
N THR A 91 -34.82 35.56 -26.74
CA THR A 91 -33.59 35.45 -25.94
C THR A 91 -33.89 35.45 -24.44
N LEU A 92 -34.80 36.35 -24.00
CA LEU A 92 -35.24 36.41 -22.61
C LEU A 92 -35.97 35.12 -22.18
N LEU A 93 -36.80 34.56 -23.05
CA LEU A 93 -37.46 33.26 -22.81
C LEU A 93 -36.44 32.12 -22.67
N ILE A 94 -35.42 32.06 -23.52
CA ILE A 94 -34.36 31.05 -23.42
C ILE A 94 -33.59 31.20 -22.10
N ILE A 95 -33.24 32.42 -21.71
CA ILE A 95 -32.56 32.68 -20.43
C ILE A 95 -33.43 32.28 -19.25
N LEU A 96 -34.73 32.59 -19.28
CA LEU A 96 -35.67 32.20 -18.24
C LEU A 96 -35.82 30.68 -18.15
N VAL A 97 -35.87 29.98 -19.29
CA VAL A 97 -35.92 28.50 -19.34
C VAL A 97 -34.63 27.89 -18.80
N ILE A 98 -33.46 28.42 -19.17
CA ILE A 98 -32.18 27.94 -18.64
C ILE A 98 -32.08 28.22 -17.15
N TYR A 99 -32.50 29.41 -16.70
CA TYR A 99 -32.48 29.77 -15.28
C TYR A 99 -33.44 28.90 -14.46
N THR A 100 -34.66 28.67 -14.93
CA THR A 100 -35.63 27.78 -14.28
C THR A 100 -35.17 26.32 -14.27
N PHE A 101 -34.56 25.84 -15.36
CA PHE A 101 -33.95 24.52 -15.41
C PHE A 101 -32.78 24.40 -14.43
N PHE A 102 -31.96 25.44 -14.31
CA PHE A 102 -30.83 25.49 -13.38
C PHE A 102 -31.27 25.60 -11.91
N THR A 103 -32.36 26.32 -11.61
CA THR A 103 -32.93 26.36 -10.26
C THR A 103 -33.64 25.06 -9.90
N LEU A 104 -34.28 24.39 -10.86
CA LEU A 104 -34.83 23.04 -10.70
C LEU A 104 -33.74 21.99 -10.45
N LEU A 105 -32.61 22.07 -11.16
CA LEU A 105 -31.46 21.19 -10.94
C LEU A 105 -30.73 21.46 -9.62
N LYS A 106 -30.68 22.72 -9.15
CA LYS A 106 -30.13 23.05 -7.83
C LYS A 106 -31.06 22.68 -6.67
N GLY A 107 -32.37 22.60 -6.92
CA GLY A 107 -33.39 22.31 -5.92
C GLY A 107 -33.82 20.84 -5.86
N ALA A 108 -33.39 20.00 -6.79
CA ALA A 108 -33.59 18.56 -6.72
C ALA A 108 -32.50 17.96 -5.82
N PRO A 109 -32.79 17.54 -4.58
CA PRO A 109 -31.86 16.71 -3.84
C PRO A 109 -31.62 15.45 -4.69
N TYR A 110 -30.40 15.27 -5.16
CA TYR A 110 -29.95 13.99 -5.66
C TYR A 110 -29.88 13.05 -4.45
N GLN A 111 -31.04 12.50 -4.08
CA GLN A 111 -31.11 11.35 -3.20
C GLN A 111 -30.56 10.17 -4.01
N THR A 112 -29.25 9.97 -3.94
CA THR A 112 -28.76 8.60 -3.90
C THR A 112 -29.46 7.95 -2.72
N THR A 113 -30.50 7.18 -3.01
CA THR A 113 -30.78 6.01 -2.17
C THR A 113 -29.54 5.13 -2.28
N GLU A 114 -28.52 5.43 -1.48
CA GLU A 114 -27.55 4.41 -1.09
C GLU A 114 -28.41 3.39 -0.35
N THR A 115 -28.91 2.40 -1.07
CA THR A 115 -29.12 1.09 -0.47
C THR A 115 -27.77 0.74 0.11
N GLU A 116 -27.64 0.95 1.42
CA GLU A 116 -26.56 0.42 2.23
C GLU A 116 -26.70 -1.09 2.12
N ILE A 117 -26.08 -1.66 1.10
CA ILE A 117 -25.88 -3.10 1.01
C ILE A 117 -24.86 -3.37 2.11
N VAL A 118 -25.36 -3.54 3.34
CA VAL A 118 -24.63 -4.27 4.36
C VAL A 118 -24.38 -5.61 3.71
N ALA A 119 -23.12 -5.87 3.32
CA ALA A 119 -22.77 -7.16 2.76
C ALA A 119 -23.27 -8.21 3.76
N GLU A 120 -24.26 -9.00 3.34
CA GLU A 120 -24.66 -10.17 4.10
C GLU A 120 -23.39 -10.99 4.25
N TYR A 121 -22.89 -11.08 5.48
CA TYR A 121 -21.62 -11.75 5.72
C TYR A 121 -21.90 -13.24 5.55
N ASP A 122 -21.53 -13.80 4.40
CA ASP A 122 -21.59 -15.23 4.12
C ASP A 122 -20.59 -15.96 5.03
N GLY A 123 -20.95 -16.15 6.30
CA GLY A 123 -20.05 -16.64 7.34
C GLY A 123 -20.78 -17.21 8.57
N GLY A 124 -20.02 -17.84 9.46
CA GLY A 124 -20.53 -18.28 10.76
C GLY A 124 -20.95 -17.09 11.64
N PRO A 125 -21.64 -17.33 12.77
CA PRO A 125 -22.10 -16.26 13.66
C PRO A 125 -20.91 -15.41 14.14
N PRO A 126 -21.07 -14.07 14.23
CA PRO A 126 -20.01 -13.18 14.71
C PRO A 126 -19.54 -13.54 16.12
N ARG A 127 -18.24 -13.39 16.37
CA ARG A 127 -17.60 -13.67 17.66
C ARG A 127 -17.73 -12.50 18.63
N ALA A 128 -18.93 -12.29 19.16
CA ALA A 128 -19.22 -11.22 20.13
C ALA A 128 -18.47 -11.37 21.46
N ASP A 129 -17.93 -12.56 21.77
CA ASP A 129 -17.06 -12.82 22.92
C ASP A 129 -15.67 -12.20 22.79
N ILE A 130 -15.28 -11.79 21.58
CA ILE A 130 -13.98 -11.20 21.28
C ILE A 130 -14.09 -9.68 21.30
N THR A 131 -13.29 -9.03 22.14
CA THR A 131 -13.28 -7.56 22.29
C THR A 131 -11.89 -6.94 22.21
N HIS A 132 -10.83 -7.76 22.27
CA HIS A 132 -9.44 -7.32 22.31
C HIS A 132 -8.71 -7.71 21.01
N LEU A 133 -8.27 -6.73 20.23
CA LEU A 133 -7.44 -6.98 19.06
C LEU A 133 -5.96 -7.03 19.46
N ILE A 134 -5.27 -8.12 19.13
CA ILE A 134 -3.81 -8.25 19.24
C ILE A 134 -3.24 -8.35 17.83
N VAL A 135 -2.41 -7.38 17.44
CA VAL A 135 -1.80 -7.28 16.12
C VAL A 135 -0.33 -7.63 16.20
N VAL A 136 0.16 -8.49 15.30
CA VAL A 136 1.60 -8.72 15.08
C VAL A 136 1.94 -8.20 13.69
N ALA A 137 2.72 -7.12 13.63
CA ALA A 137 3.09 -6.48 12.37
C ALA A 137 4.20 -7.26 11.65
N GLY A 138 3.93 -7.67 10.42
CA GLY A 138 4.87 -8.30 9.50
C GLY A 138 5.98 -7.35 9.10
N HIS A 139 7.20 -7.89 9.03
CA HIS A 139 8.41 -7.15 8.63
C HIS A 139 9.33 -7.93 7.69
N ALA A 140 9.13 -9.24 7.54
CA ALA A 140 9.88 -10.12 6.66
C ALA A 140 9.01 -11.35 6.34
N ILE A 141 9.44 -12.17 5.40
CA ILE A 141 8.69 -13.37 5.01
C ILE A 141 9.51 -14.60 5.40
N TRP A 142 8.95 -15.48 6.22
CA TRP A 142 9.55 -16.77 6.50
C TRP A 142 9.14 -17.78 5.42
N MET A 143 10.12 -18.45 4.82
CA MET A 143 9.97 -19.34 3.68
C MET A 143 9.93 -20.83 4.06
N GLY A 144 9.98 -21.13 5.36
CA GLY A 144 10.11 -22.49 5.84
C GLY A 144 11.55 -22.87 6.18
N GLY A 145 11.71 -23.84 7.08
CA GLY A 145 13.00 -24.44 7.38
C GLY A 145 13.03 -25.17 8.72
N ASN A 146 14.11 -25.91 8.95
CA ASN A 146 14.23 -26.85 10.07
C ASN A 146 14.48 -26.17 11.41
N THR A 147 14.96 -24.93 11.40
CA THR A 147 15.24 -24.15 12.61
C THR A 147 14.06 -23.29 13.02
N LEU A 148 12.94 -23.34 12.28
CA LEU A 148 11.69 -22.66 12.62
C LEU A 148 11.89 -21.16 12.89
N GLY A 149 12.59 -20.50 11.98
CA GLY A 149 12.84 -19.06 11.97
C GLY A 149 14.06 -18.60 12.76
N GLU A 150 14.86 -19.50 13.35
CA GLU A 150 16.12 -19.09 14.01
C GLU A 150 17.22 -18.71 13.00
N ASN A 151 17.28 -19.43 11.88
CA ASN A 151 18.29 -19.19 10.84
C ASN A 151 17.77 -18.17 9.81
N GLU A 152 18.55 -17.11 9.57
CA GLU A 152 18.18 -16.04 8.62
C GLU A 152 17.99 -16.51 7.18
N SER A 153 18.63 -17.64 6.78
CA SER A 153 18.43 -18.23 5.44
C SER A 153 17.03 -18.77 5.21
N GLU A 154 16.24 -18.96 6.28
CA GLU A 154 14.82 -19.31 6.18
C GLU A 154 13.93 -18.09 5.93
N TRP A 155 14.50 -16.89 5.88
CA TRP A 155 13.77 -15.64 5.71
C TRP A 155 14.14 -14.96 4.39
N THR A 156 13.14 -14.39 3.74
CA THR A 156 13.35 -13.46 2.63
C THR A 156 13.51 -12.04 3.18
N LEU A 157 14.76 -11.58 3.19
CA LEU A 157 15.19 -10.34 3.84
C LEU A 157 15.58 -9.26 2.83
N LEU A 158 15.37 -8.00 3.21
CA LEU A 158 16.04 -6.88 2.57
C LEU A 158 17.46 -6.72 3.13
N PRO A 159 18.39 -6.03 2.43
CA PRO A 159 19.78 -5.93 2.86
C PRO A 159 19.97 -5.41 4.30
N TYR A 160 19.14 -4.46 4.73
CA TYR A 160 19.20 -3.93 6.09
C TYR A 160 18.58 -4.87 7.14
N GLN A 161 17.92 -5.95 6.77
CA GLN A 161 17.19 -6.85 7.68
C GLN A 161 17.97 -8.10 8.10
N HIS A 162 19.18 -8.28 7.57
CA HIS A 162 20.09 -9.35 8.02
C HIS A 162 20.37 -9.22 9.52
N GLY A 163 20.47 -10.37 10.20
CA GLY A 163 20.61 -10.43 11.66
C GLY A 163 19.30 -10.28 12.46
N LEU A 164 18.15 -9.99 11.84
CA LEU A 164 16.89 -9.72 12.55
C LEU A 164 15.96 -10.94 12.75
N ALA A 165 16.37 -12.14 12.30
CA ALA A 165 15.55 -13.35 12.37
C ALA A 165 14.97 -13.63 13.78
N LYS A 166 15.82 -13.54 14.82
CA LYS A 166 15.42 -13.68 16.22
C LYS A 166 14.35 -12.67 16.63
N THR A 167 14.46 -11.43 16.16
CA THR A 167 13.47 -10.38 16.46
C THR A 167 12.12 -10.69 15.84
N PHE A 168 12.08 -11.10 14.57
CA PHE A 168 10.82 -11.48 13.90
C PHE A 168 10.13 -12.65 14.62
N LYS A 169 10.89 -13.67 15.00
CA LYS A 169 10.37 -14.81 15.76
C LYS A 169 9.86 -14.41 17.15
N GLU A 170 10.53 -13.48 17.81
CA GLU A 170 10.10 -12.97 19.12
C GLU A 170 8.82 -12.13 19.02
N HIS A 171 8.61 -11.38 17.92
CA HIS A 171 7.34 -10.70 17.65
C HIS A 171 6.19 -11.70 17.57
N ILE A 172 6.37 -12.77 16.80
CA ILE A 172 5.39 -13.86 16.66
C ILE A 172 5.11 -14.51 18.02
N THR A 173 6.17 -14.92 18.72
CA THR A 173 6.08 -15.60 20.00
C THR A 173 5.39 -14.74 21.06
N THR A 174 5.70 -13.44 21.12
CA THR A 174 5.08 -12.51 22.05
C THR A 174 3.61 -12.29 21.73
N GLY A 175 3.24 -12.11 20.46
CA GLY A 175 1.84 -11.98 20.04
C GLY A 175 1.01 -13.20 20.43
N VAL A 176 1.54 -14.40 20.18
CA VAL A 176 0.90 -15.66 20.59
C VAL A 176 0.72 -15.72 22.11
N LYS A 177 1.77 -15.47 22.89
CA LYS A 177 1.69 -15.49 24.36
C LYS A 177 0.66 -14.50 24.91
N LEU A 178 0.55 -13.31 24.32
CA LEU A 178 -0.47 -12.33 24.71
C LEU A 178 -1.89 -12.86 24.44
N ALA A 179 -2.12 -13.50 23.30
CA ALA A 179 -3.41 -14.03 22.91
C ALA A 179 -3.81 -15.33 23.66
N GLN A 180 -2.83 -16.13 24.09
CA GLN A 180 -3.03 -17.26 25.00
C GLN A 180 -3.53 -16.78 26.38
N ASN A 181 -3.01 -15.65 26.86
CA ASN A 181 -3.36 -15.07 28.16
C ASN A 181 -4.61 -14.14 28.13
N SER A 182 -5.30 -14.03 26.99
CA SER A 182 -6.48 -13.18 26.81
C SER A 182 -7.54 -13.95 26.02
N GLU A 183 -8.44 -14.65 26.69
CA GLU A 183 -9.43 -15.51 26.03
C GLU A 183 -10.39 -14.75 25.11
N ASN A 184 -10.68 -13.49 25.43
CA ASN A 184 -11.51 -12.57 24.64
C ASN A 184 -10.74 -11.81 23.54
N SER A 185 -9.56 -12.30 23.14
CA SER A 185 -8.74 -11.64 22.10
C SER A 185 -8.82 -12.33 20.74
N LEU A 186 -8.56 -11.56 19.68
CA LEU A 186 -8.25 -12.07 18.35
C LEU A 186 -6.81 -11.71 18.01
N LEU A 187 -6.02 -12.71 17.69
CA LEU A 187 -4.65 -12.54 17.19
C LEU A 187 -4.68 -12.36 15.67
N VAL A 188 -4.24 -11.21 15.19
CA VAL A 188 -4.12 -10.89 13.76
C VAL A 188 -2.65 -10.70 13.42
N PHE A 189 -2.11 -11.58 12.56
CA PHE A 189 -0.85 -11.31 11.87
C PHE A 189 -1.16 -10.45 10.65
N THR A 190 -0.47 -9.31 10.48
CA THR A 190 -0.77 -8.35 9.40
C THR A 190 0.44 -8.03 8.55
N GLY A 191 0.24 -7.91 7.24
CA GLY A 191 1.27 -7.55 6.28
C GLY A 191 1.11 -8.33 4.98
N GLY A 192 1.05 -7.62 3.85
CA GLY A 192 0.73 -8.21 2.56
C GLY A 192 1.92 -8.71 1.74
N GLU A 193 1.63 -9.03 0.48
CA GLU A 193 2.59 -9.48 -0.53
C GLU A 193 3.42 -8.30 -1.08
N THR A 194 4.29 -7.73 -0.25
CA THR A 194 4.92 -6.44 -0.54
C THR A 194 6.18 -6.52 -1.41
N ARG A 195 6.65 -7.73 -1.77
CA ARG A 195 7.98 -7.95 -2.37
C ARG A 195 7.93 -8.86 -3.60
N ASN A 196 8.31 -8.34 -4.76
CA ASN A 196 8.40 -9.12 -6.01
C ASN A 196 9.25 -10.39 -5.87
N PHE A 197 10.43 -10.26 -5.25
CA PHE A 197 11.39 -11.36 -5.13
C PHE A 197 10.97 -12.45 -4.14
N ALA A 198 9.91 -12.24 -3.36
CA ALA A 198 9.37 -13.23 -2.43
C ALA A 198 8.22 -14.06 -3.03
N GLY A 199 7.76 -13.74 -4.26
CA GLY A 199 6.54 -14.31 -4.82
C GLY A 199 5.27 -13.85 -4.09
N PRO A 200 4.11 -14.48 -4.33
CA PRO A 200 2.82 -14.13 -3.72
C PRO A 200 2.74 -14.65 -2.27
N ALA A 201 3.78 -14.40 -1.48
CA ALA A 201 3.85 -14.73 -0.07
C ALA A 201 3.63 -13.45 0.75
N SER A 202 2.60 -13.44 1.59
CA SER A 202 2.36 -12.34 2.51
C SER A 202 3.18 -12.50 3.79
N GLU A 203 3.57 -11.37 4.38
CA GLU A 203 4.25 -11.37 5.68
C GLU A 203 3.34 -12.01 6.75
N ALA A 204 2.05 -11.68 6.74
CA ALA A 204 1.04 -12.22 7.65
C ALA A 204 0.92 -13.75 7.60
N GLN A 205 0.75 -14.34 6.41
CA GLN A 205 0.62 -15.78 6.25
C GLN A 205 1.89 -16.51 6.66
N SER A 206 3.06 -15.94 6.37
CA SER A 206 4.34 -16.52 6.79
C SER A 206 4.48 -16.56 8.31
N TYR A 207 4.03 -15.51 9.02
CA TYR A 207 4.09 -15.43 10.47
C TYR A 207 3.12 -16.41 11.14
N TRP A 208 1.87 -16.50 10.65
CA TRP A 208 0.91 -17.48 11.13
C TRP A 208 1.42 -18.92 10.90
N SER A 209 2.00 -19.18 9.73
CA SER A 209 2.56 -20.50 9.38
C SER A 209 3.73 -20.89 10.29
N LEU A 210 4.64 -19.95 10.59
CA LEU A 210 5.71 -20.18 11.55
C LEU A 210 5.15 -20.48 12.93
N ALA A 211 4.16 -19.71 13.41
CA ALA A 211 3.54 -19.93 14.71
C ALA A 211 2.89 -21.32 14.82
N TYR A 212 2.18 -21.73 13.78
CA TYR A 212 1.55 -23.04 13.68
C TYR A 212 2.59 -24.18 13.65
N LEU A 213 3.59 -24.10 12.76
CA LEU A 213 4.61 -25.14 12.61
C LEU A 213 5.55 -25.22 13.82
N SER A 214 5.74 -24.12 14.53
CA SER A 214 6.47 -24.08 15.81
C SER A 214 5.65 -24.57 17.00
N LYS A 215 4.41 -25.03 16.78
CA LYS A 215 3.47 -25.46 17.83
C LYS A 215 3.17 -24.37 18.88
N LEU A 216 3.36 -23.10 18.53
CA LEU A 216 2.94 -21.99 19.38
C LEU A 216 1.42 -21.83 19.32
N ILE A 217 0.82 -22.13 18.17
CA ILE A 217 -0.62 -22.25 17.97
C ILE A 217 -0.94 -23.71 17.63
N GLU A 218 -1.47 -24.45 18.61
CA GLU A 218 -1.78 -25.87 18.43
C GLU A 218 -3.11 -26.06 17.69
N PRO A 219 -3.22 -27.05 16.77
CA PRO A 219 -4.48 -27.42 16.15
C PRO A 219 -5.58 -27.67 17.19
N ASN A 220 -6.82 -27.27 16.89
CA ASN A 220 -8.00 -27.43 17.76
C ASN A 220 -7.94 -26.68 19.12
N SER A 221 -6.91 -25.87 19.37
CA SER A 221 -6.89 -25.01 20.56
C SER A 221 -7.86 -23.83 20.43
N SER A 222 -8.24 -23.23 21.57
CA SER A 222 -9.03 -21.97 21.58
C SER A 222 -8.32 -20.87 20.76
N LEU A 223 -6.99 -20.77 20.88
CA LEU A 223 -6.22 -19.77 20.15
C LEU A 223 -6.22 -20.02 18.65
N PHE A 224 -6.16 -21.27 18.19
CA PHE A 224 -6.26 -21.60 16.77
C PHE A 224 -7.53 -20.97 16.16
N ASN A 225 -8.67 -21.11 16.84
CA ASN A 225 -9.95 -20.51 16.44
C ASN A 225 -10.07 -19.00 16.68
N ARG A 226 -9.05 -18.38 17.27
CA ARG A 226 -8.95 -16.93 17.56
C ARG A 226 -7.65 -16.34 17.00
N SER A 227 -7.14 -16.92 15.92
CA SER A 227 -5.99 -16.40 15.19
C SER A 227 -6.30 -16.33 13.69
N THR A 228 -5.87 -15.26 13.03
CA THR A 228 -6.10 -15.03 11.59
C THR A 228 -4.98 -14.19 10.99
N THR A 229 -4.99 -14.08 9.67
CA THR A 229 -4.16 -13.18 8.86
C THR A 229 -4.95 -11.96 8.36
N GLU A 230 -4.22 -10.88 8.09
CA GLU A 230 -4.59 -9.68 7.34
C GLU A 230 -3.48 -9.47 6.29
N GLU A 231 -3.78 -9.69 5.00
CA GLU A 231 -2.76 -9.89 3.97
C GLU A 231 -2.68 -8.74 2.95
N PHE A 232 -3.27 -7.58 3.25
CA PHE A 232 -3.33 -6.46 2.31
C PHE A 232 -2.51 -5.25 2.72
N ALA A 233 -2.10 -5.15 3.99
CA ALA A 233 -1.36 -3.99 4.45
C ALA A 233 0.01 -3.84 3.77
N ARG A 234 0.32 -2.62 3.33
CA ARG A 234 1.55 -2.26 2.60
C ARG A 234 2.48 -1.39 3.43
N ASP A 235 1.99 -0.83 4.53
CA ASP A 235 2.76 -0.04 5.47
C ASP A 235 2.26 -0.18 6.90
N SER A 236 2.91 0.50 7.84
CA SER A 236 2.57 0.43 9.26
C SER A 236 1.25 1.11 9.63
N TYR A 237 0.76 2.05 8.82
CA TYR A 237 -0.56 2.65 9.02
C TYR A 237 -1.65 1.66 8.60
N GLU A 238 -1.49 1.02 7.45
CA GLU A 238 -2.40 -0.02 6.97
C GLU A 238 -2.37 -1.26 7.87
N ASN A 239 -1.21 -1.66 8.41
CA ASN A 239 -1.13 -2.75 9.39
C ASN A 239 -2.08 -2.51 10.57
N LEU A 240 -2.18 -1.26 11.03
CA LEU A 240 -3.10 -0.90 12.11
C LEU A 240 -4.55 -0.86 11.64
N LEU A 241 -4.84 -0.10 10.59
CA LEU A 241 -6.20 0.15 10.11
C LEU A 241 -6.87 -1.11 9.56
N PHE A 242 -6.15 -1.90 8.75
CA PHE A 242 -6.68 -3.11 8.15
C PHE A 242 -6.84 -4.24 9.17
N SER A 243 -6.01 -4.30 10.21
CA SER A 243 -6.23 -5.25 11.31
C SER A 243 -7.51 -4.96 12.08
N ILE A 244 -7.88 -3.67 12.23
CA ILE A 244 -9.17 -3.28 12.83
C ILE A 244 -10.33 -3.71 11.92
N CYS A 245 -10.20 -3.53 10.61
CA CYS A 245 -11.21 -4.01 9.66
C CYS A 245 -11.33 -5.54 9.69
N ARG A 246 -10.20 -6.25 9.72
CA ARG A 246 -10.18 -7.71 9.84
C ARG A 246 -10.78 -8.21 11.16
N PHE A 247 -10.64 -7.45 12.24
CA PHE A 247 -11.33 -7.73 13.50
C PHE A 247 -12.85 -7.56 13.37
N HIS A 248 -13.31 -6.50 12.70
CA HIS A 248 -14.73 -6.25 12.47
C HIS A 248 -15.37 -7.37 11.65
N GLU A 249 -14.67 -7.88 10.63
CA GLU A 249 -15.07 -9.05 9.85
C GLU A 249 -15.33 -10.33 10.70
N TYR A 250 -14.60 -10.52 11.81
CA TYR A 250 -14.77 -11.67 12.70
C TYR A 250 -15.86 -11.49 13.75
N THR A 251 -16.13 -10.25 14.14
CA THR A 251 -16.85 -9.95 15.39
C THR A 251 -18.10 -9.10 15.16
N SER A 252 -18.26 -8.50 13.98
CA SER A 252 -19.25 -7.46 13.66
C SER A 252 -19.23 -6.30 14.65
N ASN A 253 -18.10 -6.09 15.33
CA ASN A 253 -17.87 -5.04 16.32
C ASN A 253 -16.46 -4.48 16.14
N TYR A 254 -16.20 -3.31 16.71
CA TYR A 254 -14.86 -2.73 16.76
C TYR A 254 -14.17 -3.07 18.09
N PRO A 255 -12.82 -3.21 18.11
CA PRO A 255 -12.12 -3.62 19.32
C PRO A 255 -12.21 -2.53 20.40
N THR A 256 -12.50 -2.93 21.63
CA THR A 256 -12.48 -2.02 22.81
C THR A 256 -11.09 -1.90 23.42
N LYS A 257 -10.17 -2.78 23.01
CA LYS A 257 -8.76 -2.75 23.36
C LYS A 257 -7.92 -3.19 22.17
N LEU A 258 -6.80 -2.52 21.94
CA LEU A 258 -5.90 -2.80 20.83
C LEU A 258 -4.46 -2.89 21.33
N THR A 259 -3.82 -4.04 21.13
CA THR A 259 -2.40 -4.26 21.42
C THR A 259 -1.64 -4.52 20.12
N VAL A 260 -0.58 -3.76 19.83
CA VAL A 260 0.30 -4.01 18.67
C VAL A 260 1.65 -4.53 19.14
N VAL A 261 2.18 -5.56 18.47
CA VAL A 261 3.52 -6.10 18.65
C VAL A 261 4.36 -5.78 17.40
N GLY A 262 5.56 -5.26 17.60
CA GLY A 262 6.51 -4.97 16.52
C GLY A 262 7.84 -4.44 17.05
N PHE A 263 8.63 -3.81 16.18
CA PHE A 263 9.90 -3.20 16.58
C PHE A 263 9.72 -2.08 17.63
N GLU A 264 10.63 -1.99 18.60
CA GLU A 264 10.61 -0.99 19.68
C GLU A 264 10.88 0.41 19.12
N PHE A 265 11.83 0.57 18.20
CA PHE A 265 12.08 1.87 17.59
C PHE A 265 10.81 2.47 16.93
N LYS A 266 9.83 1.66 16.50
CA LYS A 266 8.56 2.14 15.90
C LYS A 266 7.50 2.56 16.92
N ARG A 267 7.71 2.33 18.22
CA ARG A 267 6.74 2.57 19.30
C ARG A 267 6.17 3.98 19.25
N GLU A 268 7.04 4.99 19.12
CA GLU A 268 6.61 6.39 19.15
C GLU A 268 5.66 6.69 17.99
N ARG A 269 5.98 6.23 16.78
CA ARG A 269 5.14 6.44 15.60
C ARG A 269 3.75 5.81 15.75
N PHE A 270 3.68 4.58 16.26
CA PHE A 270 2.38 3.94 16.49
C PHE A 270 1.54 4.68 17.53
N ASN A 271 2.13 5.06 18.67
CA ASN A 271 1.41 5.73 19.76
C ASN A 271 0.98 7.16 19.41
N THR A 272 1.84 7.92 18.75
CA THR A 272 1.67 9.36 18.57
C THR A 272 1.16 9.76 17.20
N GLN A 273 1.41 8.94 16.16
CA GLN A 273 1.01 9.24 14.79
C GLN A 273 -0.10 8.30 14.31
N HIS A 274 0.15 6.99 14.15
CA HIS A 274 -0.84 6.08 13.56
C HIS A 274 -2.13 5.96 14.38
N ARG A 275 -2.01 5.71 15.69
CA ARG A 275 -3.17 5.68 16.60
C ARG A 275 -3.91 7.02 16.61
N ALA A 276 -3.18 8.14 16.62
CA ALA A 276 -3.76 9.48 16.65
C ALA A 276 -4.48 9.83 15.35
N ALA A 277 -3.93 9.44 14.19
CA ALA A 277 -4.53 9.66 12.88
C ALA A 277 -5.93 9.01 12.78
N ILE A 278 -6.08 7.81 13.33
CA ILE A 278 -7.38 7.13 13.43
C ILE A 278 -8.12 7.45 14.75
N ARG A 279 -7.65 8.42 15.55
CA ARG A 279 -8.24 8.82 16.84
C ARG A 279 -8.61 7.65 17.78
N PHE A 280 -7.87 6.55 17.75
CA PHE A 280 -8.13 5.42 18.64
C PHE A 280 -7.76 5.81 20.09
N PRO A 281 -8.59 5.52 21.12
CA PRO A 281 -8.37 6.04 22.46
C PRO A 281 -7.02 5.59 23.06
N PRO A 282 -6.23 6.51 23.66
CA PRO A 282 -4.89 6.20 24.15
C PRO A 282 -4.89 5.23 25.34
N ASP A 283 -5.93 5.25 26.18
CA ASP A 283 -6.14 4.34 27.31
C ASP A 283 -6.51 2.91 26.89
N GLN A 284 -7.03 2.76 25.67
CA GLN A 284 -7.39 1.47 25.07
C GLN A 284 -6.31 0.91 24.13
N PHE A 285 -5.24 1.67 23.88
CA PHE A 285 -4.15 1.30 22.97
C PHE A 285 -2.88 0.91 23.75
N ARG A 286 -2.26 -0.21 23.38
CA ARG A 286 -0.99 -0.66 23.92
C ARG A 286 -0.02 -1.04 22.80
N TYR A 287 1.24 -0.64 22.91
CA TYR A 287 2.30 -1.09 22.03
C TYR A 287 3.32 -1.94 22.80
N ILE A 288 3.72 -3.07 22.22
CA ILE A 288 4.78 -3.96 22.71
C ILE A 288 5.90 -3.94 21.68
N GLY A 289 6.97 -3.23 22.02
CA GLY A 289 8.15 -3.13 21.17
C GLY A 289 9.24 -4.11 21.57
N ILE A 290 9.88 -4.71 20.57
CA ILE A 290 10.94 -5.71 20.72
C ILE A 290 12.00 -5.44 19.65
N ASP A 291 13.23 -5.16 20.08
CA ASP A 291 14.43 -5.05 19.25
C ASP A 291 15.48 -6.03 19.79
N ASN A 292 15.49 -7.27 19.29
CA ASN A 292 16.39 -8.34 19.74
C ASN A 292 17.47 -8.58 18.67
N THR A 293 18.31 -7.56 18.45
CA THR A 293 19.47 -7.62 17.56
C THR A 293 20.76 -7.62 18.38
N ASP A 294 21.71 -8.44 17.95
CA ASP A 294 23.06 -8.51 18.53
C ASP A 294 23.98 -7.40 17.95
N ASP A 295 23.47 -6.54 17.07
CA ASP A 295 24.17 -5.42 16.41
C ASP A 295 23.65 -4.05 16.89
N PRO A 296 24.34 -3.41 17.86
CA PRO A 296 23.96 -2.10 18.38
C PRO A 296 24.06 -0.95 17.36
N GLU A 297 24.96 -1.05 16.38
CA GLU A 297 25.16 0.00 15.37
C GLU A 297 24.00 -0.01 14.37
N GLN A 298 23.60 -1.21 13.91
CA GLN A 298 22.40 -1.40 13.09
C GLN A 298 21.17 -0.85 13.82
N LEU A 299 21.01 -1.17 15.11
CA LEU A 299 19.90 -0.68 15.91
C LEU A 299 19.89 0.85 16.02
N ALA A 300 21.05 1.47 16.27
CA ALA A 300 21.18 2.93 16.30
C ALA A 300 20.80 3.57 14.95
N GLY A 301 21.16 2.92 13.84
CA GLY A 301 20.74 3.30 12.49
C GLY A 301 19.23 3.29 12.31
N PHE A 302 18.53 2.24 12.76
CA PHE A 302 17.07 2.18 12.70
C PHE A 302 16.40 3.25 13.55
N ILE A 303 16.87 3.46 14.79
CA ILE A 303 16.34 4.48 15.69
C ILE A 303 16.47 5.87 15.07
N LYS A 304 17.65 6.16 14.49
CA LYS A 304 17.91 7.43 13.83
C LYS A 304 17.00 7.61 12.60
N GLY A 305 16.99 6.63 11.69
CA GLY A 305 16.19 6.68 10.47
C GLY A 305 14.68 6.77 10.73
N GLU A 306 14.20 6.10 11.78
CA GLU A 306 12.82 6.21 12.23
C GLU A 306 12.48 7.63 12.72
N LYS A 307 13.32 8.22 13.59
CA LYS A 307 13.10 9.55 14.17
C LYS A 307 13.20 10.67 13.15
N GLU A 308 14.20 10.61 12.28
CA GLU A 308 14.49 11.66 11.30
C GLU A 308 13.64 11.54 10.03
N GLY A 309 13.18 10.33 9.69
CA GLY A 309 12.36 10.04 8.53
C GLY A 309 10.90 9.82 8.89
N LEU A 310 10.51 8.54 8.98
CA LEU A 310 9.10 8.14 8.96
C LEU A 310 8.27 8.74 10.11
N LEU A 311 8.82 8.88 11.32
CA LEU A 311 8.09 9.50 12.43
C LEU A 311 7.72 10.96 12.13
N LYS A 312 8.65 11.72 11.53
CA LYS A 312 8.43 13.09 11.12
C LYS A 312 7.46 13.16 9.93
N GLN A 313 7.64 12.30 8.93
CA GLN A 313 6.77 12.24 7.75
C GLN A 313 5.31 12.01 8.16
N TYR A 314 5.03 11.03 9.02
CA TYR A 314 3.67 10.78 9.51
C TYR A 314 3.14 11.85 10.48
N ARG A 315 4.00 12.71 11.05
CA ARG A 315 3.55 13.87 11.83
C ARG A 315 3.02 14.99 10.94
N GLU A 316 3.65 15.19 9.79
CA GLU A 316 3.26 16.17 8.79
C GLU A 316 2.18 15.63 7.83
N ASP A 317 2.07 14.31 7.74
CA ASP A 317 1.12 13.59 6.90
C ASP A 317 0.51 12.37 7.63
N PRO A 318 -0.47 12.58 8.54
CA PRO A 318 -0.99 11.55 9.44
C PRO A 318 -1.53 10.29 8.75
N HIS A 319 -1.99 10.43 7.51
CA HIS A 319 -2.58 9.34 6.73
C HIS A 319 -1.69 8.91 5.53
N GLY A 320 -0.55 9.58 5.31
CA GLY A 320 0.36 9.32 4.20
C GLY A 320 -0.27 9.64 2.83
N CYS A 321 -0.96 10.78 2.71
CA CYS A 321 -1.68 11.19 1.51
C CYS A 321 -0.82 11.92 0.47
N THR A 322 0.20 12.65 0.93
CA THR A 322 0.95 13.64 0.15
C THR A 322 2.45 13.42 0.13
N ASP A 323 3.06 12.91 1.20
CA ASP A 323 4.50 12.68 1.26
C ASP A 323 4.93 11.76 0.12
N PRO A 324 5.82 12.21 -0.79
CA PRO A 324 6.20 11.43 -1.97
C PRO A 324 6.80 10.07 -1.63
N GLU A 325 7.63 10.00 -0.58
CA GLU A 325 8.32 8.78 -0.20
C GLU A 325 7.34 7.77 0.39
N LEU A 326 6.40 8.21 1.24
CA LEU A 326 5.35 7.35 1.77
C LEU A 326 4.47 6.78 0.64
N LYS A 327 4.08 7.62 -0.33
CA LYS A 327 3.27 7.21 -1.47
C LYS A 327 4.00 6.23 -2.38
N ASP A 328 5.25 6.52 -2.71
CA ASP A 328 6.05 5.66 -3.58
C ASP A 328 6.33 4.32 -2.90
N LYS A 329 6.61 4.30 -1.60
CA LYS A 329 6.72 3.07 -0.80
C LYS A 329 5.42 2.27 -0.84
N ARG A 330 4.27 2.89 -0.55
CA ARG A 330 2.96 2.20 -0.56
C ARG A 330 2.60 1.67 -1.94
N LYS A 331 2.86 2.44 -2.99
CA LYS A 331 2.63 2.03 -4.39
C LYS A 331 3.53 0.88 -4.82
N GLY A 332 4.81 0.94 -4.47
CA GLY A 332 5.80 -0.10 -4.80
C GLY A 332 5.57 -1.43 -4.07
N ARG A 333 4.89 -1.39 -2.92
CA ARG A 333 4.57 -2.55 -2.08
C ARG A 333 3.26 -3.26 -2.45
N ASN A 334 2.79 -3.11 -3.68
CA ASN A 334 1.73 -3.97 -4.24
C ASN A 334 2.12 -4.56 -5.61
N PRO A 335 3.23 -5.32 -5.68
CA PRO A 335 3.70 -5.92 -6.92
C PRO A 335 2.69 -6.87 -7.58
N PHE A 336 1.90 -7.58 -6.78
CA PHE A 336 0.94 -8.59 -7.24
C PHE A 336 -0.47 -8.03 -7.51
N ARG A 337 -0.64 -6.71 -7.37
CA ARG A 337 -1.88 -5.98 -7.67
C ARG A 337 -3.09 -6.49 -6.88
N THR A 338 -2.88 -6.87 -5.64
CA THR A 338 -3.94 -7.29 -4.71
C THR A 338 -4.79 -6.09 -4.27
N ARG A 339 -6.01 -6.34 -3.83
CA ARG A 339 -6.94 -5.33 -3.28
C ARG A 339 -7.71 -5.93 -2.12
N HIS A 340 -7.83 -5.17 -1.03
CA HIS A 340 -8.64 -5.56 0.12
C HIS A 340 -10.15 -5.37 -0.15
N GLY A 341 -10.97 -6.13 0.57
CA GLY A 341 -12.44 -6.00 0.58
C GLY A 341 -12.99 -5.03 1.63
N TYR A 342 -12.14 -4.45 2.49
CA TYR A 342 -12.58 -3.75 3.71
C TYR A 342 -13.53 -2.57 3.50
N GLU A 343 -13.56 -1.93 2.33
CA GLU A 343 -14.54 -0.86 2.06
C GLU A 343 -15.99 -1.35 2.04
N VAL A 344 -16.18 -2.65 1.81
CA VAL A 344 -17.50 -3.31 1.81
C VAL A 344 -17.79 -3.92 3.18
N THR A 345 -16.80 -4.56 3.80
CA THR A 345 -16.98 -5.29 5.06
C THR A 345 -16.84 -4.42 6.31
N CYS A 346 -16.33 -3.19 6.19
CA CYS A 346 -16.17 -2.21 7.27
C CYS A 346 -16.67 -0.83 6.82
N PRO A 347 -17.98 -0.68 6.53
CA PRO A 347 -18.53 0.53 5.91
C PRO A 347 -18.30 1.78 6.75
N GLU A 348 -18.28 1.69 8.08
CA GLU A 348 -18.06 2.82 8.99
C GLU A 348 -16.63 3.39 8.91
N LEU A 349 -15.67 2.61 8.40
CA LEU A 349 -14.28 3.06 8.16
C LEU A 349 -13.98 3.33 6.68
N LYS A 350 -14.94 3.12 5.77
CA LYS A 350 -14.77 3.31 4.32
C LYS A 350 -14.23 4.69 3.98
N GLU A 351 -14.83 5.73 4.56
CA GLU A 351 -14.45 7.12 4.29
C GLU A 351 -13.06 7.45 4.85
N LEU A 352 -12.68 6.88 5.99
CA LEU A 352 -11.31 6.99 6.53
C LEU A 352 -10.29 6.30 5.62
N MET A 353 -10.58 5.11 5.10
CA MET A 353 -9.69 4.40 4.17
C MET A 353 -9.50 5.16 2.86
N ARG A 354 -10.56 5.84 2.40
CA ARG A 354 -10.52 6.69 1.21
C ARG A 354 -10.05 8.11 1.48
N TRP A 355 -9.68 8.46 2.72
CA TRP A 355 -9.46 9.85 3.11
C TRP A 355 -8.53 10.60 2.15
N CYS A 356 -7.40 10.00 1.79
CA CYS A 356 -6.43 10.59 0.88
C CYS A 356 -6.92 10.82 -0.58
N MET A 357 -8.13 10.37 -0.93
CA MET A 357 -8.76 10.61 -2.22
C MET A 357 -9.66 11.85 -2.23
N TYR A 358 -10.00 12.39 -1.05
CA TYR A 358 -10.84 13.58 -0.94
C TYR A 358 -10.01 14.86 -1.01
N GLU A 359 -10.57 15.90 -1.64
CA GLU A 359 -9.94 17.21 -1.71
C GLU A 359 -9.70 17.80 -0.31
N ASP A 360 -10.65 17.58 0.61
CA ASP A 360 -10.58 18.05 1.99
C ASP A 360 -9.43 17.44 2.81
N ALA A 361 -8.83 16.34 2.35
CA ALA A 361 -7.64 15.77 2.99
C ALA A 361 -6.42 16.68 2.88
N ILE A 362 -6.43 17.65 1.96
CA ILE A 362 -5.34 18.60 1.75
C ILE A 362 -5.93 20.01 1.70
N LYS A 363 -5.72 20.78 2.76
CA LYS A 363 -6.14 22.18 2.84
C LYS A 363 -4.92 23.09 2.99
N ASP A 364 -4.83 24.10 2.15
CA ASP A 364 -3.72 25.06 2.14
C ASP A 364 -2.33 24.40 2.09
N GLY A 365 -2.21 23.28 1.35
CA GLY A 365 -0.98 22.50 1.24
C GLY A 365 -0.61 21.69 2.49
N LYS A 366 -1.52 21.59 3.47
CA LYS A 366 -1.33 20.78 4.68
C LYS A 366 -2.31 19.61 4.70
N THR A 367 -1.81 18.45 5.07
CA THR A 367 -2.66 17.28 5.29
C THR A 367 -3.57 17.53 6.48
N GLN A 368 -4.81 17.09 6.34
CA GLN A 368 -5.84 17.23 7.37
C GLN A 368 -6.07 15.88 8.03
N GLN A 369 -6.44 15.91 9.31
CA GLN A 369 -6.95 14.74 9.99
C GLN A 369 -8.36 14.41 9.49
N TYR A 370 -8.67 13.13 9.36
CA TYR A 370 -10.02 12.69 9.00
C TYR A 370 -11.08 13.18 10.01
N PRO A 371 -12.09 13.97 9.59
CA PRO A 371 -13.02 14.62 10.51
C PRO A 371 -14.27 13.81 10.83
N GLY A 372 -14.64 12.83 9.99
CA GLY A 372 -15.91 12.11 10.11
C GLY A 372 -16.00 11.20 11.33
N ASP A 373 -17.17 10.71 11.70
CA ASP A 373 -17.31 9.89 12.90
C ASP A 373 -16.51 8.59 12.81
N LEU A 374 -15.97 8.15 13.95
CA LEU A 374 -15.30 6.85 14.06
C LEU A 374 -16.03 5.97 15.09
N PRO A 375 -16.02 4.64 14.91
CA PRO A 375 -16.80 3.73 15.76
C PRO A 375 -16.48 3.84 17.25
N TRP A 376 -15.23 4.13 17.61
CA TRP A 376 -14.75 4.31 18.98
C TRP A 376 -14.83 5.77 19.49
N SER A 377 -15.34 6.70 18.69
CA SER A 377 -15.50 8.11 19.11
C SER A 377 -16.84 8.38 19.82
N LYS A 378 -17.78 7.44 19.81
CA LYS A 378 -19.07 7.60 20.50
C LYS A 378 -18.86 7.51 22.02
N GLY A 379 -19.05 8.63 22.73
CA GLY A 379 -18.94 8.72 24.19
C GLY A 379 -17.82 9.63 24.72
N ILE A 380 -17.08 10.32 23.83
CA ILE A 380 -16.17 11.41 24.20
C ILE A 380 -16.92 12.73 23.90
N GLU A 381 -17.83 13.12 24.80
CA GLU A 381 -18.39 14.48 24.86
C GLU A 381 -17.57 15.36 25.81
#